data_AF-A0A1Y1Z1M5-F1
#
_entry.id   AF-A0A1Y1Z1M5-F1
#
_cell.length_a   1.000
_cell.length_b   1.000
_cell.length_c   1.000
_cell.angle_alpha   90.00
_cell.angle_beta   90.00
_cell.angle_gamma   90.00
#
_symmetry.space_group_name_H-M   'P 1'
#
loop_
_entity.id
_entity.type
_entity.pdbx_description
1 polymer ?
#
loop_
_entity_poly.entity_id
_entity_poly.type
_entity_poly.pdbx_seq_one_letter_code
_entity_poly.pdbx_strand_id
1 'polypeptide(L)'
;MFKSYRYHPNYSHDVAGGFLSMTYSHQIDMDKPLCQYEAVGGICNDPDCDGQHFRDMGLTGDKILVQLGTANPGKTPEEKQRWNDGLRLVLKELRLRNIKDPNVVAEEIAKYRRQFLHDDTRVVNF
;
A
#
# COMPACT_ATOMS: atom_id res chain seq x y z
N MET A 1 -3.26 -11.46 5.10
CA MET A 1 -3.96 -11.04 6.34
C MET A 1 -3.34 -9.79 6.99
N PHE A 2 -2.03 -9.55 6.97
CA PHE A 2 -1.41 -8.35 7.60
C PHE A 2 -1.52 -7.03 6.81
N LYS A 3 -1.76 -7.07 5.49
CA LYS A 3 -1.82 -5.86 4.63
C LYS A 3 -2.98 -4.92 4.98
N SER A 4 -4.02 -5.41 5.66
CA SER A 4 -5.16 -4.60 6.10
C SER A 4 -4.84 -3.65 7.26
N TYR A 5 -3.79 -3.94 8.06
CA TYR A 5 -3.40 -3.07 9.16
C TYR A 5 -3.00 -1.66 8.69
N ARG A 6 -2.65 -1.50 7.41
CA ARG A 6 -2.42 -0.21 6.72
C ARG A 6 -3.58 0.78 6.85
N TYR A 7 -4.80 0.28 7.11
CA TYR A 7 -5.97 1.13 7.29
C TYR A 7 -6.18 1.61 8.72
N HIS A 8 -5.40 1.11 9.69
CA HIS A 8 -5.49 1.53 11.08
C HIS A 8 -5.05 3.00 11.24
N PRO A 9 -5.70 3.82 12.09
CA PRO A 9 -5.36 5.23 12.27
C PRO A 9 -3.91 5.45 12.71
N ASN A 10 -3.37 4.55 13.56
CA ASN A 10 -2.00 4.68 14.06
C ASN A 10 -0.95 4.05 13.14
N TYR A 11 -1.33 3.52 11.96
CA TYR A 11 -0.39 2.77 11.12
C TYR A 11 0.87 3.57 10.75
N SER A 12 0.72 4.84 10.36
CA SER A 12 1.85 5.71 9.99
C SER A 12 2.80 6.01 11.17
N HIS A 13 2.29 5.92 12.40
CA HIS A 13 3.06 6.12 13.61
C HIS A 13 3.72 4.82 14.10
N ASP A 14 2.98 3.72 14.07
CA ASP A 14 3.40 2.43 14.62
C ASP A 14 4.38 1.69 13.68
N VAL A 15 4.37 2.05 12.39
CA VAL A 15 5.19 1.38 11.36
C VAL A 15 6.27 2.33 10.82
N ALA A 16 7.52 1.99 11.10
CA ALA A 16 8.67 2.68 10.52
C ALA A 16 8.63 2.63 8.99
N GLY A 17 8.76 3.81 8.35
CA GLY A 17 8.62 3.95 6.89
C GLY A 17 7.18 3.93 6.38
N GLY A 18 6.18 3.84 7.27
CA GLY A 18 4.77 4.00 6.97
C GLY A 18 4.26 3.05 5.87
N PHE A 19 3.61 3.61 4.86
CA PHE A 19 3.00 2.85 3.77
C PHE A 19 4.03 2.25 2.80
N LEU A 20 5.29 2.69 2.88
CA LEU A 20 6.42 2.14 2.10
C LEU A 20 7.31 1.20 2.93
N SER A 21 6.86 0.80 4.14
CA SER A 21 7.58 -0.13 5.01
C SER A 21 7.88 -1.46 4.32
N MET A 22 9.13 -1.90 4.36
CA MET A 22 9.54 -3.24 3.91
C MET A 22 8.88 -4.39 4.69
N THR A 23 8.50 -4.17 5.95
CA THR A 23 7.86 -5.22 6.78
C THR A 23 6.39 -5.47 6.41
N TYR A 24 5.60 -4.41 6.17
CA TYR A 24 4.15 -4.51 5.98
C TYR A 24 3.66 -4.17 4.55
N SER A 25 4.54 -3.57 3.76
CA SER A 25 4.32 -3.09 2.39
C SER A 25 5.47 -3.51 1.48
N HIS A 26 5.56 -4.81 1.22
CA HIS A 26 6.54 -5.39 0.31
C HIS A 26 5.93 -6.17 -0.85
N GLN A 27 6.80 -6.51 -1.79
CA GLN A 27 6.59 -7.42 -2.91
C GLN A 27 7.40 -8.72 -2.77
N ILE A 28 7.95 -9.01 -1.59
CA ILE A 28 8.63 -10.29 -1.30
C ILE A 28 7.73 -11.46 -1.71
N ASP A 29 8.23 -12.26 -2.64
CA ASP A 29 7.74 -13.57 -3.02
C ASP A 29 8.37 -14.61 -2.08
N MET A 30 7.52 -15.40 -1.42
CA MET A 30 7.96 -16.43 -0.47
C MET A 30 8.46 -17.70 -1.18
N ASP A 31 8.02 -17.92 -2.43
CA ASP A 31 8.36 -19.10 -3.21
C ASP A 31 9.63 -18.89 -4.04
N LYS A 32 10.15 -17.65 -4.07
CA LYS A 32 11.36 -17.27 -4.80
C LYS A 32 12.54 -17.01 -3.84
N PRO A 33 13.66 -17.74 -3.94
CA PRO A 33 14.82 -17.52 -3.09
C PRO A 33 15.48 -16.17 -3.36
N LEU A 34 16.16 -15.65 -2.34
CA LEU A 34 16.98 -14.44 -2.48
C LEU A 34 18.16 -14.67 -3.43
N CYS A 35 18.55 -13.61 -4.14
CA CYS A 35 19.80 -13.59 -4.88
C CYS A 35 20.96 -13.93 -3.93
N GLN A 36 21.70 -15.00 -4.22
CA GLN A 36 22.78 -15.49 -3.34
C GLN A 36 23.87 -14.43 -3.13
N TYR A 37 24.21 -13.67 -4.19
CA TYR A 37 25.20 -12.61 -4.11
C TYR A 37 24.77 -11.47 -3.18
N GLU A 38 23.51 -11.05 -3.26
CA GLU A 38 22.98 -10.03 -2.35
C GLU A 38 22.85 -10.56 -0.92
N ALA A 39 22.47 -11.84 -0.76
CA ALA A 39 22.34 -12.48 0.55
C ALA A 39 23.67 -12.54 1.33
N VAL A 40 24.82 -12.58 0.63
CA VAL A 40 26.16 -12.51 1.25
C VAL A 40 26.71 -11.08 1.35
N GLY A 41 25.89 -10.06 1.06
CA GLY A 41 26.25 -8.64 1.18
C GLY A 41 26.89 -8.03 -0.07
N GLY A 42 26.88 -8.74 -1.20
CA GLY A 42 27.31 -8.23 -2.50
C GLY A 42 26.23 -7.41 -3.22
N ILE A 43 26.60 -6.85 -4.37
CA ILE A 43 25.66 -6.22 -5.31
C ILE A 43 25.59 -7.12 -6.55
N CYS A 44 24.39 -7.56 -6.91
CA CYS A 44 24.20 -8.33 -8.12
C CYS A 44 23.93 -7.41 -9.32
N ASN A 45 24.77 -7.53 -10.35
CA ASN A 45 24.71 -6.76 -11.60
C ASN A 45 24.23 -7.60 -12.80
N ASP A 46 23.87 -8.86 -12.56
CA ASP A 46 23.37 -9.76 -13.61
C ASP A 46 21.92 -9.40 -13.95
N PRO A 47 21.63 -8.94 -15.19
CA PRO A 47 20.28 -8.59 -15.60
C PRO A 47 19.35 -9.81 -15.72
N ASP A 48 19.92 -11.00 -15.90
CA ASP A 48 19.19 -12.26 -16.07
C ASP A 48 19.17 -13.09 -14.77
N CYS A 49 19.42 -12.44 -13.63
CA CYS A 49 19.44 -13.13 -12.34
C CYS A 49 18.05 -13.66 -11.97
N ASP A 50 17.95 -14.98 -11.83
CA ASP A 50 16.72 -15.65 -11.41
C ASP A 50 16.42 -15.48 -9.91
N GLY A 51 17.29 -14.83 -9.14
CA GLY A 51 17.09 -14.55 -7.71
C GLY A 51 16.09 -13.42 -7.45
N GLN A 52 15.58 -13.33 -6.23
CA GLN A 52 14.85 -12.16 -5.74
C GLN A 52 15.84 -11.14 -5.15
N HIS A 53 15.75 -9.88 -5.58
CA HIS A 53 16.66 -8.81 -5.16
C HIS A 53 16.02 -7.88 -4.13
N PHE A 54 16.80 -7.41 -3.15
CA PHE A 54 16.31 -6.49 -2.10
C PHE A 54 15.76 -5.19 -2.66
N ARG A 55 16.39 -4.66 -3.73
CA ARG A 55 15.96 -3.43 -4.42
C ARG A 55 14.54 -3.53 -5.00
N ASP A 56 14.11 -4.74 -5.36
CA ASP A 56 12.82 -4.99 -6.01
C ASP A 56 11.73 -5.39 -5.01
N MET A 57 12.11 -5.73 -3.76
CA MET A 57 11.16 -6.09 -2.72
C MET A 57 10.32 -4.90 -2.22
N GLY A 58 10.82 -3.68 -2.37
CA GLY A 58 10.11 -2.47 -1.96
C GLY A 58 8.87 -2.21 -2.80
N LEU A 59 7.78 -1.75 -2.17
CA LEU A 59 6.66 -1.17 -2.90
C LEU A 59 7.00 0.26 -3.30
N THR A 60 6.83 0.57 -4.59
CA THR A 60 6.86 1.96 -5.05
C THR A 60 5.59 2.68 -4.62
N GLY A 61 5.66 4.01 -4.54
CA GLY A 61 4.50 4.87 -4.25
C GLY A 61 3.30 4.56 -5.14
N ASP A 62 3.51 4.46 -6.45
CA ASP A 62 2.41 4.17 -7.38
C ASP A 62 1.76 2.81 -7.12
N LYS A 63 2.57 1.77 -6.83
CA LYS A 63 2.05 0.43 -6.56
C LYS A 63 1.24 0.38 -5.26
N ILE A 64 1.66 1.07 -4.20
CA ILE A 64 0.87 1.12 -2.96
C ILE A 64 -0.45 1.85 -3.17
N LEU A 65 -0.45 2.95 -3.93
CA LEU A 65 -1.68 3.70 -4.24
C LEU A 65 -2.67 2.87 -5.06
N VAL A 66 -2.19 2.09 -6.03
CA VAL A 66 -3.02 1.14 -6.78
C VAL A 66 -3.62 0.08 -5.85
N GLN A 67 -2.82 -0.50 -4.93
CA GLN A 67 -3.32 -1.49 -3.97
C GLN A 67 -4.40 -0.91 -3.06
N LEU A 68 -4.19 0.30 -2.53
CA LEU A 68 -5.17 0.94 -1.64
C LEU A 68 -6.43 1.39 -2.38
N GLY A 69 -6.30 1.89 -3.61
CA GLY A 69 -7.43 2.36 -4.41
C GLY A 69 -8.33 1.23 -4.94
N THR A 70 -7.76 0.06 -5.22
CA THR A 70 -8.52 -1.11 -5.72
C THR A 70 -9.21 -1.91 -4.61
N ALA A 71 -8.83 -1.70 -3.34
CA ALA A 71 -9.44 -2.33 -2.18
C ALA A 71 -10.80 -1.70 -1.81
N ASN A 72 -11.77 -1.82 -2.72
CA ASN A 72 -13.13 -1.31 -2.55
C ASN A 72 -13.87 -2.10 -1.45
N PRO A 73 -14.31 -1.46 -0.36
CA PRO A 73 -14.98 -2.15 0.74
C PRO A 73 -16.51 -2.28 0.57
N GLY A 74 -17.09 -1.74 -0.52
CA GLY A 74 -18.53 -1.80 -0.78
C GLY A 74 -19.02 -3.22 -1.07
N LYS A 75 -20.15 -3.59 -0.47
CA LYS A 75 -20.77 -4.92 -0.60
C LYS A 75 -21.78 -4.96 -1.74
N THR A 76 -22.53 -3.88 -1.94
CA THR A 76 -23.49 -3.76 -3.05
C THR A 76 -22.88 -3.01 -4.25
N PRO A 77 -23.45 -3.14 -5.46
CA PRO A 77 -23.04 -2.32 -6.62
C PRO A 77 -23.09 -0.82 -6.35
N GLU A 78 -24.12 -0.36 -5.63
CA GLU A 78 -24.33 1.05 -5.27
C GLU A 78 -23.25 1.52 -4.29
N GLU A 79 -22.93 0.73 -3.27
CA GLU A 79 -21.84 1.03 -2.34
C GLU A 79 -20.48 1.06 -3.03
N LYS A 80 -20.23 0.12 -3.94
CA LYS A 80 -18.99 0.10 -4.74
C LYS A 80 -18.86 1.34 -5.60
N GLN A 81 -19.97 1.79 -6.20
CA GLN A 81 -20.00 3.03 -6.98
C GLN A 81 -19.75 4.25 -6.09
N ARG A 82 -20.45 4.35 -4.95
CA ARG A 82 -20.24 5.42 -3.95
C ARG A 82 -18.79 5.50 -3.49
N TRP A 83 -18.17 4.34 -3.24
CA TRP A 83 -16.76 4.25 -2.89
C TRP A 83 -15.87 4.87 -3.97
N ASN A 84 -16.03 4.41 -5.22
CA ASN A 84 -15.23 4.85 -6.36
C ASN A 84 -15.37 6.37 -6.59
N ASP A 85 -16.59 6.89 -6.47
CA ASP A 85 -16.85 8.32 -6.68
C ASP A 85 -16.23 9.18 -5.59
N GLY A 86 -16.35 8.80 -4.31
CA GLY A 86 -15.68 9.53 -3.24
C GLY A 86 -14.15 9.39 -3.29
N LEU A 87 -13.62 8.24 -3.68
CA LEU A 87 -12.17 8.06 -3.85
C LEU A 87 -11.63 8.99 -4.95
N ARG A 88 -12.37 9.16 -6.05
CA ARG A 88 -12.00 10.11 -7.10
C ARG A 88 -11.96 11.55 -6.58
N LEU A 89 -12.88 11.93 -5.70
CA LEU A 89 -12.89 13.25 -5.07
C LEU A 89 -11.67 13.46 -4.18
N VAL A 90 -11.35 12.50 -3.30
CA VAL A 90 -10.15 12.55 -2.43
C VAL A 90 -8.89 12.73 -3.28
N LEU A 91 -8.71 11.92 -4.33
CA LEU A 91 -7.54 12.02 -5.21
C LEU A 91 -7.49 13.36 -5.96
N LYS A 92 -8.65 13.91 -6.35
CA LYS A 92 -8.73 15.24 -6.99
C LYS A 92 -8.29 16.34 -6.04
N GLU A 93 -8.74 16.31 -4.78
CA GLU A 93 -8.36 17.30 -3.76
C GLU A 93 -6.86 17.27 -3.47
N LEU A 94 -6.27 16.07 -3.36
CA LEU A 94 -4.82 15.92 -3.16
C LEU A 94 -4.02 16.49 -4.33
N ARG A 95 -4.48 16.25 -5.57
CA ARG A 95 -3.88 16.83 -6.78
C ARG A 95 -3.97 18.36 -6.80
N LEU A 96 -5.12 18.93 -6.43
CA LEU A 96 -5.31 20.38 -6.34
C LEU A 96 -4.38 21.03 -5.30
N ARG A 97 -4.10 20.32 -4.20
CA ARG A 97 -3.15 20.75 -3.16
C ARG A 97 -1.68 20.47 -3.51
N ASN A 98 -1.41 19.94 -4.71
CA ASN A 98 -0.08 19.53 -5.17
C ASN A 98 0.64 18.54 -4.22
N ILE A 99 -0.14 17.68 -3.55
CA ILE A 99 0.39 16.64 -2.67
C ILE A 99 0.82 15.45 -3.53
N LYS A 100 2.12 15.12 -3.47
CA LYS A 100 2.73 14.02 -4.26
C LYS A 100 3.39 12.95 -3.39
N ASP A 101 3.49 13.18 -2.08
CA ASP A 101 4.10 12.20 -1.16
C ASP A 101 3.21 10.95 -1.06
N PRO A 102 3.72 9.76 -1.42
CA PRO A 102 2.93 8.54 -1.40
C PRO A 102 2.38 8.16 -0.01
N ASN A 103 3.11 8.45 1.07
CA ASN A 103 2.63 8.17 2.42
C ASN A 103 1.43 9.06 2.77
N VAL A 104 1.49 10.35 2.43
CA VAL A 104 0.38 11.28 2.69
C VAL A 104 -0.84 10.91 1.84
N VAL A 105 -0.66 10.57 0.57
CA VAL A 105 -1.77 10.14 -0.29
C VAL A 105 -2.38 8.83 0.24
N ALA A 106 -1.54 7.87 0.65
CA ALA A 106 -2.00 6.60 1.22
C ALA A 106 -2.77 6.78 2.53
N GLU A 107 -2.31 7.69 3.40
CA GLU A 107 -2.98 8.04 4.66
C GLU A 107 -4.38 8.61 4.42
N GLU A 108 -4.54 9.50 3.45
CA GLU A 108 -5.83 10.09 3.10
C GLU A 108 -6.79 9.07 2.47
N ILE A 109 -6.29 8.13 1.65
CA ILE A 109 -7.11 6.99 1.17
C ILE A 109 -7.54 6.11 2.35
N ALA A 110 -6.63 5.82 3.28
CA ALA A 110 -6.94 5.00 4.46
C ALA A 110 -7.99 5.67 5.37
N LYS A 111 -7.86 6.99 5.57
CA LYS A 111 -8.84 7.81 6.30
C LYS A 111 -10.20 7.81 5.62
N TYR A 112 -10.25 8.00 4.30
CA TYR A 112 -11.50 7.92 3.54
C TYR A 112 -12.16 6.54 3.69
N ARG A 113 -11.37 5.45 3.68
CA ARG A 113 -11.90 4.10 3.94
C ARG A 113 -12.58 3.97 5.30
N ARG A 114 -11.94 4.46 6.36
CA ARG A 114 -12.51 4.44 7.72
C ARG A 114 -13.82 5.21 7.80
N GLN A 115 -13.84 6.41 7.22
CA GLN A 115 -15.03 7.25 7.14
C GLN A 115 -16.17 6.59 6.37
N PHE A 116 -15.86 5.96 5.23
CA PHE A 116 -16.85 5.26 4.41
C PHE A 116 -17.49 4.07 5.16
N LEU A 117 -16.71 3.37 5.97
CA LEU A 117 -17.16 2.23 6.77
C LEU A 117 -17.77 2.63 8.12
N HIS A 118 -17.68 3.91 8.49
CA HIS A 118 -18.10 4.42 9.80
C HIS A 118 -17.46 3.67 10.98
N ASP A 119 -16.22 3.19 10.80
CA ASP A 119 -15.46 2.45 11.80
C ASP A 119 -13.96 2.70 11.61
N ASP A 120 -13.36 3.40 12.58
CA ASP A 120 -11.95 3.76 12.54
C ASP A 120 -11.02 2.57 12.82
N THR A 121 -11.48 1.56 13.53
CA THR A 121 -10.68 0.41 13.95
C THR A 121 -10.74 -0.74 12.95
N ARG A 122 -11.69 -0.69 12.01
CA ARG A 122 -11.94 -1.77 11.06
C ARG A 122 -10.85 -1.90 10.00
N VAL A 123 -9.94 -2.82 10.27
CA VAL A 123 -8.89 -3.21 9.33
C VAL A 123 -9.33 -4.35 8.39
N VAL A 124 -10.08 -5.34 8.87
CA VAL A 124 -10.48 -6.51 8.06
C VAL A 124 -11.80 -6.27 7.31
N ASN A 125 -11.84 -6.67 6.03
CA ASN A 125 -13.08 -6.80 5.27
C ASN A 125 -13.48 -8.29 5.23
N PHE A 126 -14.66 -8.61 5.77
CA PHE A 126 -15.36 -9.88 5.60
C PHE A 126 -16.56 -9.68 4.68
#